data_AF-A0A7C1AXF8-F1
#
_entry.id   AF-A0A7C1AXF8-F1
#
_cell.length_a   1.000
_cell.length_b   1.000
_cell.length_c   1.000
_cell.angle_alpha   90.00
_cell.angle_beta   90.00
_cell.angle_gamma   90.00
#
_symmetry.space_group_name_H-M   'P 1'
#
loop_
_entity.id
_entity.type
_entity.pdbx_description
1 polymer ?
#
loop_
_entity_poly.entity_id
_entity_poly.type
_entity_poly.pdbx_seq_one_letter_code
_entity_poly.pdbx_strand_id
1 'polypeptide(L)'
;MKRIRIRKGDHIYEGIEMPSVEEDYIVLKLDNGYNIGFRREGIDIEAIGEFEGHSKKIEWKAETKYRKDLRDVAILGTGGTIASKIDYTTGAVYPAFSPEELEAMVPEIFEIANIYPREIFQILSENMDVDKWIKIGKTVVEEMNRGRGVVIAHGTDTMHYTASFLSFTLKNLNLPVVLTGSQRSSDRPSSDSKMNIYCSVKFATTDYNRVV
;
A
#
# COMPACT_ATOMS: atom_id res chain seq x y z
N MET A 1 -3.28 4.83 22.13
CA MET A 1 -4.76 4.64 22.13
C MET A 1 -5.24 4.54 23.56
N LYS A 2 -6.50 4.82 23.88
CA LYS A 2 -7.01 4.69 25.25
C LYS A 2 -7.48 3.26 25.49
N ARG A 3 -7.14 2.72 26.67
CA ARG A 3 -7.78 1.52 27.18
C ARG A 3 -8.95 1.97 28.04
N ILE A 4 -10.14 1.48 27.71
CA ILE A 4 -11.39 1.92 28.34
C ILE A 4 -12.18 0.72 28.87
N ARG A 5 -12.99 0.99 29.88
CA ARG A 5 -14.02 0.11 30.41
C ARG A 5 -15.39 0.68 30.07
N ILE A 6 -16.26 -0.13 29.51
CA ILE A 6 -17.66 0.20 29.21
C ILE A 6 -18.56 -0.63 30.12
N ARG A 7 -19.48 0.03 30.84
CA ARG A 7 -20.57 -0.63 31.57
C ARG A 7 -21.88 -0.43 30.84
N LYS A 8 -22.65 -1.51 30.67
CA LYS A 8 -23.99 -1.50 30.07
C LYS A 8 -24.89 -2.48 30.83
N GLY A 9 -25.79 -1.95 31.65
CA GLY A 9 -26.54 -2.76 32.62
C GLY A 9 -25.57 -3.48 33.56
N ASP A 10 -25.72 -4.80 33.70
CA ASP A 10 -24.87 -5.64 34.56
C ASP A 10 -23.59 -6.13 33.87
N HIS A 11 -23.36 -5.74 32.60
CA HIS A 11 -22.21 -6.18 31.83
C HIS A 11 -21.08 -5.14 31.84
N ILE A 12 -19.85 -5.64 31.97
CA ILE A 12 -18.62 -4.86 31.91
C ILE A 12 -17.78 -5.37 30.74
N TYR A 13 -17.31 -4.44 29.91
CA TYR A 13 -16.44 -4.72 28.77
C TYR A 13 -15.17 -3.89 28.90
N GLU A 14 -14.02 -4.49 28.66
CA GLU A 14 -12.73 -3.80 28.69
C GLU A 14 -11.99 -4.03 27.39
N GLY A 15 -11.29 -3.00 26.92
CA GLY A 15 -10.58 -3.08 25.66
C GLY A 15 -9.97 -1.76 25.23
N ILE A 16 -9.51 -1.74 24.00
CA ILE A 16 -8.91 -0.56 23.37
C ILE A 16 -10.01 0.20 22.64
N GLU A 17 -10.14 1.50 22.89
CA GLU A 17 -11.02 2.37 22.13
C GLU A 17 -10.52 2.45 20.68
N MET A 18 -11.37 2.05 19.75
CA MET A 18 -11.11 2.05 18.32
C MET A 18 -11.77 3.25 17.64
N PRO A 19 -11.24 3.75 16.52
CA PRO A 19 -11.92 4.75 15.70
C PRO A 19 -13.33 4.26 15.31
N SER A 20 -14.32 5.12 15.51
CA SER A 20 -15.70 4.89 15.07
C SER A 20 -16.01 5.79 13.87
N VAL A 21 -16.73 5.26 12.89
CA VAL A 21 -17.23 6.04 11.74
C VAL A 21 -18.49 6.83 12.11
N GLU A 22 -19.24 6.34 13.09
CA GLU A 22 -20.48 6.97 13.60
C GLU A 22 -20.22 7.57 14.99
N GLU A 23 -20.50 8.87 15.16
CA GLU A 23 -20.25 9.58 16.42
C GLU A 23 -21.07 9.04 17.60
N ASP A 24 -22.30 8.59 17.32
CA ASP A 24 -23.21 8.01 18.31
C ASP A 24 -22.75 6.65 18.84
N TYR A 25 -21.72 6.06 18.22
CA TYR A 25 -21.17 4.78 18.61
C TYR A 25 -19.74 4.91 19.12
N ILE A 26 -19.40 4.00 20.02
CA ILE A 26 -18.03 3.72 20.42
C ILE A 26 -17.72 2.28 20.05
N VAL A 27 -16.55 2.07 19.45
CA VAL A 27 -16.06 0.75 19.08
C VAL A 27 -14.96 0.35 20.05
N LEU A 28 -15.10 -0.83 20.65
CA LEU A 28 -14.16 -1.40 21.60
C LEU A 28 -13.54 -2.65 21.00
N LYS A 29 -12.20 -2.72 20.98
CA LYS A 29 -11.47 -3.96 20.68
C LYS A 29 -11.15 -4.69 21.98
N LEU A 30 -11.81 -5.82 22.18
CA LEU A 30 -11.64 -6.67 23.35
C LEU A 30 -10.27 -7.37 23.32
N ASP A 31 -9.81 -7.86 24.48
CA ASP A 31 -8.52 -8.56 24.59
C ASP A 31 -8.47 -9.88 23.78
N ASN A 32 -9.63 -10.46 23.48
CA ASN A 32 -9.73 -11.63 22.60
C ASN A 32 -9.61 -11.28 21.10
N GLY A 33 -9.42 -9.99 20.76
CA GLY A 33 -9.21 -9.49 19.40
C GLY A 33 -10.50 -9.10 18.65
N TYR A 34 -11.69 -9.39 19.19
CA TYR A 34 -12.96 -9.02 18.57
C TYR A 34 -13.30 -7.54 18.79
N ASN A 35 -13.90 -6.92 17.77
CA ASN A 35 -14.47 -5.58 17.87
C ASN A 35 -15.95 -5.67 18.24
N ILE A 36 -16.41 -4.83 19.17
CA ILE A 36 -17.81 -4.66 19.54
C ILE A 36 -18.18 -3.18 19.49
N GLY A 37 -19.37 -2.86 18.98
CA GLY A 37 -19.90 -1.50 18.92
C GLY A 37 -20.98 -1.29 19.98
N PHE A 38 -20.93 -0.14 20.66
CA PHE A 38 -21.97 0.29 21.59
C PHE A 38 -22.49 1.67 21.17
N ARG A 39 -23.80 1.89 21.25
CA ARG A 39 -24.32 3.27 21.30
C ARG A 39 -23.80 3.94 22.55
N ARG A 40 -23.36 5.20 22.44
CA ARG A 40 -22.91 6.03 23.56
C ARG A 40 -24.02 6.32 24.56
N GLU A 41 -25.27 6.36 24.08
CA GLU A 41 -26.44 6.49 24.95
C GLU A 41 -26.64 5.23 25.79
N GLY A 42 -26.77 5.41 27.11
CA GLY A 42 -27.07 4.32 28.05
C GLY A 42 -25.89 3.43 28.42
N ILE A 43 -24.65 3.91 28.24
CA ILE A 43 -23.42 3.26 28.71
C ILE A 43 -22.57 4.21 29.54
N ASP A 44 -21.84 3.66 30.51
CA ASP A 44 -20.81 4.39 31.24
C ASP A 44 -19.44 4.05 30.68
N ILE A 45 -18.61 5.05 30.42
CA ILE A 45 -17.27 4.90 29.85
C ILE A 45 -16.24 5.42 30.85
N GLU A 46 -15.30 4.56 31.23
CA GLU A 46 -14.21 4.87 32.16
C GLU A 46 -12.86 4.64 31.44
N ALA A 47 -11.96 5.62 31.46
CA ALA A 47 -10.59 5.42 31.00
C ALA A 47 -9.80 4.66 32.08
N ILE A 48 -9.27 3.49 31.73
CA ILE A 48 -8.56 2.60 32.67
C ILE A 48 -7.05 2.51 32.39
N GLY A 49 -6.58 3.18 31.33
CA GLY A 49 -5.16 3.32 31.05
C GLY A 49 -4.88 3.79 29.63
N GLU A 50 -3.60 3.86 29.30
CA GLU A 50 -3.13 4.08 27.94
C GLU A 50 -2.63 2.76 27.35
N PHE A 51 -2.97 2.55 26.08
CA PHE A 51 -2.46 1.46 25.28
C PHE A 51 -1.42 2.03 24.30
N GLU A 52 -0.16 1.72 24.56
CA GLU A 52 0.92 1.87 23.60
C GLU A 52 0.91 0.65 22.68
N GLY A 53 0.42 0.84 21.46
CA GLY A 53 0.56 -0.20 20.44
C GLY A 53 2.05 -0.46 20.22
N HIS A 54 2.47 -1.71 20.39
CA HIS A 54 3.78 -2.16 19.94
C HIS A 54 3.81 -2.19 18.41
N SER A 55 3.75 -1.02 17.77
CA SER A 55 4.32 -0.88 16.45
C SER A 55 5.83 -0.96 16.66
N LYS A 56 6.38 -2.17 16.69
CA LYS A 56 7.80 -2.30 16.38
C LYS A 56 7.93 -1.75 14.96
N LYS A 57 8.36 -0.49 14.85
CA LYS A 57 9.05 -0.04 13.64
C LYS A 57 10.24 -0.98 13.53
N ILE A 58 10.06 -2.04 12.75
CA ILE A 58 11.19 -2.88 12.39
C ILE A 58 11.99 -1.97 11.47
N GLU A 59 13.05 -1.37 12.01
CA GLU A 59 14.09 -0.77 11.21
C GLU A 59 14.81 -1.90 10.50
N TRP A 60 14.27 -2.27 9.34
CA TRP A 60 14.99 -3.13 8.42
C TRP A 60 16.17 -2.33 7.89
N LYS A 61 17.39 -2.75 8.23
CA LYS A 61 18.61 -2.29 7.56
C LYS A 61 18.92 -3.28 6.45
N ALA A 62 18.12 -3.29 5.39
CA ALA A 62 18.52 -4.00 4.19
C ALA A 62 19.47 -3.09 3.41
N GLU A 63 20.76 -3.45 3.35
CA GLU A 63 21.64 -2.88 2.34
C GLU A 63 21.19 -3.44 0.99
N THR A 64 20.43 -2.65 0.22
CA THR A 64 20.00 -3.03 -1.12
C THR A 64 21.24 -3.19 -2.01
N LYS A 65 21.64 -4.43 -2.29
CA LYS A 65 22.81 -4.72 -3.11
C LYS A 65 22.43 -4.67 -4.59
N TYR A 66 22.76 -3.56 -5.23
CA TYR A 66 22.61 -3.42 -6.67
C TYR A 66 23.62 -4.28 -7.43
N ARG A 67 23.12 -5.05 -8.41
CA ARG A 67 23.88 -6.01 -9.21
C ARG A 67 23.98 -5.53 -10.65
N LYS A 68 25.21 -5.50 -11.20
CA LYS A 68 25.47 -4.97 -12.56
C LYS A 68 24.88 -5.83 -13.68
N ASP A 69 24.62 -7.11 -13.42
CA ASP A 69 24.04 -8.08 -14.35
C ASP A 69 22.50 -8.00 -14.42
N LEU A 70 21.86 -7.26 -13.51
CA LEU A 70 20.41 -7.06 -13.51
C LEU A 70 20.02 -5.75 -14.18
N ARG A 71 18.79 -5.69 -14.69
CA ARG A 71 18.18 -4.44 -15.13
C ARG A 71 17.69 -3.63 -13.95
N ASP A 72 17.69 -2.31 -14.13
CA ASP A 72 17.12 -1.36 -13.19
C ASP A 72 15.62 -1.19 -13.46
N VAL A 73 14.82 -1.31 -12.41
CA VAL A 73 13.36 -1.15 -12.46
C VAL A 73 12.91 -0.16 -11.40
N ALA A 74 12.25 0.90 -11.83
CA ALA A 74 11.58 1.83 -10.92
C ALA A 74 10.17 1.34 -10.62
N ILE A 75 9.78 1.34 -9.35
CA ILE A 75 8.41 1.06 -8.92
C ILE A 75 7.80 2.36 -8.41
N LEU A 76 6.81 2.88 -9.12
CA LEU A 76 6.18 4.17 -8.89
C LEU A 76 4.88 3.99 -8.13
N GLY A 77 4.81 4.53 -6.92
CA GLY A 77 3.64 4.46 -6.05
C GLY A 77 2.67 5.59 -6.36
N THR A 78 1.46 5.24 -6.80
CA THR A 78 0.38 6.21 -7.04
C THR A 78 -0.79 6.03 -6.07
N GLY A 79 -0.63 5.12 -5.10
CA GLY A 79 -1.69 4.61 -4.23
C GLY A 79 -2.10 3.20 -4.63
N GLY A 80 -3.34 2.83 -4.28
CA GLY A 80 -3.82 1.47 -4.41
C GLY A 80 -3.29 0.52 -3.33
N THR A 81 -4.00 -0.57 -3.11
CA THR A 81 -3.72 -1.55 -2.04
C THR A 81 -2.65 -2.56 -2.40
N ILE A 82 -1.99 -2.43 -3.56
CA ILE A 82 -1.02 -3.44 -4.03
C ILE A 82 0.22 -3.52 -3.12
N ALA A 83 0.51 -2.48 -2.35
CA ALA A 83 1.65 -2.48 -1.44
C ALA A 83 1.21 -1.84 -0.11
N SER A 84 0.62 -2.65 0.76
CA SER A 84 0.09 -2.23 2.05
C SER A 84 0.35 -3.29 3.14
N LYS A 85 0.47 -2.84 4.38
CA LYS A 85 0.65 -3.65 5.59
C LYS A 85 -0.51 -3.42 6.55
N ILE A 86 -0.93 -4.46 7.25
CA ILE A 86 -1.87 -4.36 8.37
C ILE A 86 -1.11 -4.26 9.68
N ASP A 87 -1.48 -3.29 10.51
CA ASP A 87 -1.25 -3.36 11.94
C ASP A 87 -2.39 -4.16 12.58
N TYR A 88 -2.13 -5.40 12.97
CA TYR A 88 -3.13 -6.28 13.56
C TYR A 88 -3.65 -5.79 14.92
N THR A 89 -2.92 -4.88 15.57
CA THR A 89 -3.31 -4.26 16.84
C THR A 89 -4.45 -3.28 16.61
N THR A 90 -4.28 -2.38 15.65
CA THR A 90 -5.27 -1.36 15.31
C THR A 90 -6.27 -1.81 14.24
N GLY A 91 -5.96 -2.85 13.48
CA GLY A 91 -6.63 -3.17 12.22
C GLY A 91 -6.37 -2.16 11.10
N ALA A 92 -5.48 -1.18 11.31
CA ALA A 92 -5.20 -0.15 10.31
C ALA A 92 -4.35 -0.71 9.17
N VAL A 93 -4.64 -0.23 7.96
CA VAL A 93 -3.88 -0.55 6.76
C VAL A 93 -2.99 0.65 6.44
N TYR A 94 -1.69 0.42 6.31
CA TYR A 94 -0.70 1.42 5.94
C TYR A 94 -0.07 1.06 4.60
N PRO A 95 0.37 2.02 3.78
CA PRO A 95 1.22 1.72 2.63
C PRO A 95 2.52 1.05 3.06
N ALA A 96 3.07 0.24 2.16
CA ALA A 96 4.34 -0.44 2.31
C ALA A 96 5.14 -0.22 1.02
N PHE A 97 5.93 0.85 0.93
CA PHE A 97 6.57 1.28 -0.32
C PHE A 97 8.05 1.64 -0.21
N SER A 98 8.67 1.44 0.97
CA SER A 98 10.13 1.50 1.06
C SER A 98 10.77 0.26 0.39
N PRO A 99 12.05 0.32 -0.03
CA PRO A 99 12.76 -0.87 -0.54
C PRO A 99 12.65 -2.06 0.39
N GLU A 100 12.81 -1.84 1.69
CA GLU A 100 12.79 -2.87 2.72
C GLU A 100 11.40 -3.48 2.89
N GLU A 101 10.36 -2.67 2.79
CA GLU A 101 8.97 -3.13 2.85
C GLU A 101 8.62 -3.96 1.62
N LEU A 102 9.08 -3.56 0.43
CA LEU A 102 8.93 -4.34 -0.79
C LEU A 102 9.72 -5.65 -0.74
N GLU A 103 10.93 -5.63 -0.16
CA GLU A 103 11.75 -6.84 0.03
C GLU A 103 11.10 -7.81 1.01
N ALA A 104 10.51 -7.31 2.09
CA ALA A 104 9.76 -8.13 3.03
C ALA A 104 8.49 -8.74 2.40
N MET A 105 7.84 -8.01 1.48
CA MET A 105 6.60 -8.44 0.84
C MET A 105 6.84 -9.41 -0.33
N VAL A 106 7.81 -9.09 -1.19
CA VAL A 106 8.12 -9.83 -2.43
C VAL A 106 9.64 -9.89 -2.63
N PRO A 107 10.39 -10.66 -1.83
CA PRO A 107 11.85 -10.72 -1.96
C PRO A 107 12.31 -11.17 -3.36
N GLU A 108 11.50 -11.95 -4.06
CA GLU A 108 11.81 -12.50 -5.38
C GLU A 108 12.05 -11.42 -6.46
N ILE A 109 11.56 -10.19 -6.29
CA ILE A 109 11.83 -9.12 -7.27
C ILE A 109 13.28 -8.63 -7.24
N PHE A 110 13.94 -8.72 -6.07
CA PHE A 110 15.35 -8.33 -5.90
C PHE A 110 16.31 -9.38 -6.49
N GLU A 111 15.80 -10.57 -6.77
CA GLU A 111 16.54 -11.60 -7.48
C GLU A 111 16.59 -11.36 -9.00
N ILE A 112 15.64 -10.61 -9.55
CA ILE A 112 15.47 -10.43 -11.00
C ILE A 112 15.73 -9.00 -11.49
N ALA A 113 15.72 -8.00 -10.61
CA ALA A 113 15.96 -6.60 -10.96
C ALA A 113 16.54 -5.79 -9.80
N ASN A 114 17.24 -4.70 -10.14
CA ASN A 114 17.61 -3.65 -9.20
C ASN A 114 16.40 -2.72 -9.00
N ILE A 115 15.84 -2.72 -7.79
CA ILE A 115 14.57 -2.03 -7.52
C ILE A 115 14.81 -0.60 -7.02
N TYR A 116 14.09 0.35 -7.62
CA TYR A 116 14.09 1.77 -7.26
C TYR A 116 12.67 2.23 -6.95
N PRO A 117 12.19 2.07 -5.71
CA PRO A 117 10.86 2.54 -5.35
C PRO A 117 10.82 4.06 -5.23
N ARG A 118 9.73 4.66 -5.71
CA ARG A 118 9.46 6.10 -5.60
C ARG A 118 7.97 6.32 -5.43
N GLU A 119 7.59 6.92 -4.31
CA GLU A 119 6.22 7.37 -4.11
C GLU A 119 5.99 8.70 -4.85
N ILE A 120 4.94 8.76 -5.65
CA ILE A 120 4.50 10.00 -6.34
C ILE A 120 3.40 10.68 -5.53
N PHE A 121 2.45 9.88 -5.04
CA PHE A 121 1.35 10.24 -4.16
C PHE A 121 0.64 8.96 -3.65
N GLN A 122 -0.22 9.12 -2.64
CA GLN A 122 -1.04 8.05 -2.08
C GLN A 122 -2.51 8.44 -2.16
N ILE A 123 -3.21 8.00 -3.20
CA ILE A 123 -4.64 8.27 -3.37
C ILE A 123 -5.42 7.01 -3.77
N LEU A 124 -6.74 7.09 -3.61
CA LEU A 124 -7.67 6.18 -4.26
C LEU A 124 -7.68 6.46 -5.78
N SER A 125 -7.74 5.42 -6.59
CA SER A 125 -7.80 5.52 -8.06
C SER A 125 -8.97 6.38 -8.54
N GLU A 126 -10.05 6.40 -7.77
CA GLU A 126 -11.28 7.14 -7.99
C GLU A 126 -11.06 8.66 -7.91
N ASN A 127 -10.00 9.09 -7.22
CA ASN A 127 -9.58 10.49 -7.08
C ASN A 127 -8.46 10.88 -8.08
N MET A 128 -8.16 10.00 -9.04
CA MET A 128 -7.20 10.28 -10.10
C MET A 128 -7.77 11.31 -11.07
N ASP A 129 -6.93 12.24 -11.52
CA ASP A 129 -7.29 13.28 -12.48
C ASP A 129 -6.16 13.53 -13.49
N VAL A 130 -6.41 14.43 -14.44
CA VAL A 130 -5.47 14.73 -15.53
C VAL A 130 -4.14 15.27 -15.01
N ASP A 131 -4.14 16.11 -13.98
CA ASP A 131 -2.91 16.68 -13.41
C ASP A 131 -2.02 15.59 -12.81
N LYS A 132 -2.65 14.61 -12.15
CA LYS A 132 -1.94 13.44 -11.62
C LYS A 132 -1.43 12.53 -12.72
N TRP A 133 -2.19 12.32 -13.79
CA TRP A 133 -1.69 11.57 -14.96
C TRP A 133 -0.47 12.24 -15.60
N ILE A 134 -0.48 13.57 -15.72
CA ILE A 134 0.67 14.35 -16.21
C ILE A 134 1.87 14.16 -15.28
N LYS A 135 1.66 14.20 -13.95
CA LYS A 135 2.73 13.97 -12.97
C LYS A 135 3.32 12.55 -13.06
N ILE A 136 2.46 11.54 -13.24
CA ILE A 136 2.91 10.15 -13.48
C ILE A 136 3.77 10.11 -14.74
N GLY A 137 3.27 10.63 -15.87
CA GLY A 137 3.99 10.61 -17.15
C GLY A 137 5.36 11.29 -17.08
N LYS A 138 5.45 12.47 -16.42
CA LYS A 138 6.74 13.15 -16.18
C LYS A 138 7.70 12.28 -15.36
N THR A 139 7.20 11.65 -14.31
CA THR A 139 8.01 10.79 -13.45
C THR A 139 8.50 9.54 -14.19
N VAL A 140 7.65 8.94 -15.03
CA VAL A 140 8.04 7.82 -15.90
C VAL A 140 9.21 8.23 -16.80
N VAL A 141 9.13 9.40 -17.46
CA VAL A 141 10.22 9.90 -18.31
C VAL A 141 11.50 10.14 -17.51
N GLU A 142 11.42 10.68 -16.29
CA GLU A 142 12.58 10.86 -15.42
C GLU A 142 13.29 9.54 -15.11
N GLU A 143 12.55 8.47 -14.78
CA GLU A 143 13.15 7.16 -14.49
C GLU A 143 13.66 6.46 -15.75
N MET A 144 12.97 6.60 -16.88
CA MET A 144 13.44 6.07 -18.16
C MET A 144 14.74 6.75 -18.62
N ASN A 145 14.90 8.05 -18.40
CA ASN A 145 16.16 8.76 -18.68
C ASN A 145 17.33 8.27 -17.81
N ARG A 146 17.04 7.57 -16.71
CA ARG A 146 18.04 6.88 -15.87
C ARG A 146 18.28 5.43 -16.31
N GLY A 147 17.67 4.99 -17.41
CA GLY A 147 17.81 3.63 -17.94
C GLY A 147 16.91 2.60 -17.26
N ARG A 148 15.85 3.02 -16.56
CA ARG A 148 15.02 2.13 -15.75
C ARG A 148 13.72 1.74 -16.46
N GLY A 149 13.42 0.45 -16.51
CA GLY A 149 12.05 -0.01 -16.78
C GLY A 149 11.12 0.48 -15.67
N VAL A 150 9.84 0.69 -15.96
CA VAL A 150 8.94 1.32 -14.99
C VAL A 150 7.75 0.41 -14.68
N VAL A 151 7.47 0.23 -13.40
CA VAL A 151 6.24 -0.38 -12.88
C VAL A 151 5.47 0.69 -12.12
N ILE A 152 4.20 0.89 -12.42
CA ILE A 152 3.31 1.86 -11.77
C ILE A 152 2.32 1.09 -10.91
N ALA A 153 2.52 1.12 -9.60
CA ALA A 153 1.58 0.61 -8.62
C ALA A 153 0.39 1.55 -8.53
N HIS A 154 -0.79 1.08 -8.95
CA HIS A 154 -2.00 1.88 -9.16
C HIS A 154 -3.25 1.17 -8.61
N GLY A 155 -4.25 1.95 -8.20
CA GLY A 155 -5.57 1.42 -7.86
C GLY A 155 -6.31 0.88 -9.09
N THR A 156 -7.11 -0.16 -8.92
CA THR A 156 -7.71 -0.92 -10.02
C THR A 156 -8.78 -0.17 -10.80
N ASP A 157 -9.54 0.69 -10.13
CA ASP A 157 -10.80 1.23 -10.66
C ASP A 157 -10.58 2.10 -11.89
N THR A 158 -9.49 2.87 -11.91
CA THR A 158 -9.18 3.81 -13.01
C THR A 158 -7.86 3.50 -13.71
N MET A 159 -7.22 2.36 -13.41
CA MET A 159 -5.93 1.97 -13.99
C MET A 159 -5.93 2.00 -15.52
N HIS A 160 -6.99 1.51 -16.14
CA HIS A 160 -7.13 1.44 -17.60
C HIS A 160 -7.26 2.83 -18.26
N TYR A 161 -7.84 3.82 -17.56
CA TYR A 161 -7.84 5.22 -18.01
C TYR A 161 -6.44 5.82 -17.96
N THR A 162 -5.72 5.61 -16.84
CA THR A 162 -4.32 6.04 -16.70
C THR A 162 -3.44 5.39 -17.77
N ALA A 163 -3.57 4.08 -17.98
CA ALA A 163 -2.83 3.34 -19.02
C ALA A 163 -3.08 3.91 -20.42
N SER A 164 -4.35 4.21 -20.74
CA SER A 164 -4.73 4.80 -22.03
C SER A 164 -4.12 6.19 -22.20
N PHE A 165 -4.20 7.05 -21.19
CA PHE A 165 -3.59 8.39 -21.22
C PHE A 165 -2.07 8.31 -21.44
N LEU A 166 -1.38 7.45 -20.69
CA LEU A 166 0.06 7.27 -20.81
C LEU A 166 0.45 6.70 -22.18
N SER A 167 -0.35 5.78 -22.73
CA SER A 167 -0.11 5.18 -24.05
C SER A 167 -0.09 6.22 -25.19
N PHE A 168 -0.91 7.27 -25.08
CA PHE A 168 -0.95 8.34 -26.09
C PHE A 168 0.06 9.47 -25.83
N THR A 169 0.42 9.71 -24.58
CA THR A 169 1.28 10.83 -24.18
C THR A 169 2.76 10.47 -24.17
N LEU A 170 3.11 9.24 -23.77
CA LEU A 170 4.48 8.73 -23.79
C LEU A 170 4.84 8.22 -25.18
N LYS A 171 5.54 9.05 -25.95
CA LYS A 171 6.00 8.72 -27.30
C LYS A 171 7.42 8.17 -27.29
N ASN A 172 7.72 7.31 -28.26
CA ASN A 172 9.07 6.77 -28.49
C ASN A 172 9.70 6.11 -27.27
N LEU A 173 8.89 5.35 -26.52
CA LEU A 173 9.37 4.54 -25.40
C LEU A 173 10.52 3.61 -25.86
N ASN A 174 11.59 3.57 -25.08
CA ASN A 174 12.76 2.71 -25.26
C ASN A 174 12.92 1.68 -24.13
N LEU A 175 12.02 1.72 -23.14
CA LEU A 175 11.94 0.80 -22.00
C LEU A 175 10.45 0.50 -21.71
N PRO A 176 10.11 -0.63 -21.08
CA PRO A 176 8.73 -0.96 -20.74
C PRO A 176 8.16 -0.06 -19.63
N VAL A 177 6.85 0.20 -19.70
CA VAL A 177 6.06 0.87 -18.64
C VAL A 177 4.87 -0.03 -18.31
N VAL A 178 4.82 -0.57 -17.10
CA VAL A 178 3.82 -1.57 -16.70
C VAL A 178 2.93 -0.98 -15.61
N LEU A 179 1.62 -0.92 -15.81
CA LEU A 179 0.68 -0.63 -14.73
C LEU A 179 0.31 -1.93 -14.01
N THR A 180 0.18 -1.86 -12.70
CA THR A 180 -0.15 -3.02 -11.88
C THR A 180 -0.94 -2.62 -10.65
N GLY A 181 -1.80 -3.51 -10.18
CA GLY A 181 -2.66 -3.30 -9.02
C GLY A 181 -2.98 -4.63 -8.36
N SER A 182 -3.87 -4.61 -7.37
CA SER A 182 -4.35 -5.81 -6.68
C SER A 182 -5.84 -5.73 -6.49
N GLN A 183 -6.58 -6.75 -6.92
CA GLN A 183 -8.02 -6.83 -6.70
C GLN A 183 -8.34 -7.24 -5.25
N ARG A 184 -7.45 -8.01 -4.63
CA ARG A 184 -7.51 -8.35 -3.21
C ARG A 184 -6.47 -7.56 -2.46
N SER A 185 -6.89 -6.93 -1.36
CA SER A 185 -5.99 -6.15 -0.51
C SER A 185 -4.73 -6.94 -0.13
N SER A 186 -3.56 -6.30 -0.21
CA SER A 186 -2.23 -6.94 -0.05
C SER A 186 -1.99 -7.57 1.31
N ASP A 187 -2.73 -7.14 2.33
CA ASP A 187 -2.68 -7.72 3.67
C ASP A 187 -3.26 -9.13 3.78
N ARG A 188 -4.06 -9.55 2.78
CA ARG A 188 -4.70 -10.86 2.81
C ARG A 188 -3.74 -11.94 2.29
N PRO A 189 -3.62 -13.10 2.95
CA PRO A 189 -2.81 -14.21 2.45
C PRO A 189 -3.19 -14.70 1.04
N SER A 190 -4.44 -14.46 0.64
CA SER A 190 -4.97 -14.81 -0.68
C SER A 190 -4.85 -13.69 -1.72
N SER A 191 -4.06 -12.65 -1.42
CA SER A 191 -3.85 -11.49 -2.29
C SER A 191 -3.13 -11.86 -3.58
N ASP A 192 -3.54 -11.21 -4.67
CA ASP A 192 -2.88 -11.23 -5.97
C ASP A 192 -1.70 -10.25 -6.07
N SER A 193 -1.52 -9.35 -5.09
CA SER A 193 -0.47 -8.31 -5.07
C SER A 193 0.92 -8.86 -5.33
N LYS A 194 1.35 -9.89 -4.56
CA LYS A 194 2.70 -10.46 -4.66
C LYS A 194 2.99 -10.97 -6.07
N MET A 195 2.04 -11.73 -6.63
CA MET A 195 2.17 -12.29 -7.97
C MET A 195 2.16 -11.19 -9.03
N ASN A 196 1.27 -10.21 -8.91
CA ASN A 196 1.17 -9.10 -9.85
C ASN A 196 2.45 -8.25 -9.86
N ILE A 197 2.99 -7.89 -8.69
CA ILE A 197 4.26 -7.15 -8.59
C ILE A 197 5.41 -7.95 -9.21
N TYR A 198 5.55 -9.23 -8.86
CA TYR A 198 6.60 -10.07 -9.43
C TYR A 198 6.52 -10.13 -10.96
N CYS A 199 5.33 -10.41 -11.51
CA CYS A 199 5.11 -10.47 -12.94
C CYS A 199 5.36 -9.12 -13.62
N SER A 200 4.94 -8.01 -13.01
CA SER A 200 5.16 -6.66 -13.55
C SER A 200 6.64 -6.27 -13.56
N VAL A 201 7.38 -6.55 -12.49
CA VAL A 201 8.84 -6.33 -12.46
C VAL A 201 9.52 -7.19 -13.51
N LYS A 202 9.16 -8.48 -13.58
CA LYS A 202 9.71 -9.38 -14.60
C LYS A 202 9.45 -8.85 -16.01
N PHE A 203 8.24 -8.37 -16.29
CA PHE A 203 7.90 -7.76 -17.58
C PHE A 203 8.70 -6.47 -17.84
N ALA A 204 8.91 -5.64 -16.82
CA ALA A 204 9.69 -4.41 -16.92
C ALA A 204 11.18 -4.63 -17.25
N THR A 205 11.68 -5.86 -17.14
CA THR A 205 13.04 -6.23 -17.56
C THR A 205 13.15 -6.65 -19.04
N THR A 206 12.03 -6.74 -19.77
CA THR A 206 12.00 -7.12 -21.19
C THR A 206 12.30 -5.92 -22.11
N ASP A 207 12.35 -6.18 -23.42
CA ASP A 207 12.51 -5.16 -24.46
C ASP A 207 11.16 -4.71 -25.08
N TYR A 208 10.04 -4.95 -24.39
CA TYR A 208 8.71 -4.55 -24.85
C TYR A 208 8.41 -3.09 -24.51
N ASN A 209 8.81 -2.18 -25.41
CA ASN A 209 8.82 -0.74 -25.17
C ASN A 209 7.45 -0.08 -25.43
N ARG A 210 6.47 -0.44 -24.59
CA ARG A 210 5.09 0.08 -24.60
C ARG A 210 4.59 0.25 -23.17
N VAL A 211 3.51 1.02 -23.05
CA VAL A 211 2.67 1.01 -21.85
C VAL A 211 1.80 -0.25 -21.90
N VAL A 212 1.82 -1.04 -20.83
CA VAL A 212 1.02 -2.27 -20.66
C VAL A 212 0.34 -2.31 -19.31
#